data_AF-A0A423V557-F1
#
_entry.id   AF-A0A423V557-F1
#
_cell.length_a   1.000
_cell.length_b   1.000
_cell.length_c   1.000
_cell.angle_alpha   90.00
_cell.angle_beta   90.00
_cell.angle_gamma   90.00
#
_symmetry.space_group_name_H-M   'P 1'
#
loop_
_entity.id
_entity.type
_entity.pdbx_description
1 polymer ?
#
loop_
_entity_poly.entity_id
_entity_poly.type
_entity_poly.pdbx_seq_one_letter_code
_entity_poly.pdbx_strand_id
1 'polypeptide(L)' 'MALLPDSSHPADRPAPAAEQANEAIRALVDATGTDWSAVEAATYEVLLIEWAAATRGDPDIIEAA' A
#
# COMPACT_ATOMS: atom_id res chain seq x y z
N MET A 1 -18.06 10.36 -29.32
CA MET A 1 -17.65 10.12 -27.91
C MET A 1 -16.32 9.42 -27.95
N ALA A 2 -15.20 10.16 -27.85
CA ALA A 2 -13.89 9.54 -27.77
C ALA A 2 -13.72 8.95 -26.37
N LEU A 3 -13.46 7.64 -26.29
CA LEU A 3 -12.97 6.99 -25.08
C LEU A 3 -11.58 7.57 -24.80
N LEU A 4 -11.43 8.31 -23.70
CA LEU A 4 -10.11 8.69 -23.19
C LEU A 4 -9.31 7.39 -22.97
N PRO A 5 -8.04 7.31 -23.39
CA PRO A 5 -7.21 6.15 -23.07
C PRO A 5 -7.08 6.07 -21.55
N ASP A 6 -7.32 4.88 -21.00
CA ASP A 6 -7.06 4.55 -19.61
C ASP A 6 -5.59 4.91 -19.33
N SER A 7 -5.38 6.03 -18.64
CA SER A 7 -4.07 6.56 -18.32
C SER A 7 -3.53 5.84 -17.09
N SER A 8 -3.60 4.52 -17.08
CA SER A 8 -2.91 3.69 -16.11
C SER A 8 -1.54 3.42 -16.71
N HIS A 9 -0.55 4.26 -16.41
CA HIS A 9 0.82 3.90 -16.75
C HIS A 9 1.13 2.56 -16.07
N PRO A 10 1.88 1.62 -16.66
CA PRO A 10 2.30 0.41 -15.96
C PRO A 10 3.04 0.69 -14.65
N ALA A 11 3.60 1.91 -14.48
CA ALA A 11 4.18 2.42 -13.24
C ALA A 11 3.15 2.88 -12.18
N ASP A 12 1.88 3.11 -12.55
CA ASP A 12 0.80 3.46 -11.62
C ASP A 12 0.16 2.23 -10.97
N ARG A 13 0.45 1.01 -11.48
CA ARG A 13 -0.02 -0.20 -10.81
C ARG A 13 0.83 -0.42 -9.55
N PRO A 14 0.24 -0.38 -8.34
CA PRO A 14 0.98 -0.64 -7.13
C PRO A 14 1.66 -2.01 -7.21
N ALA A 15 2.90 -2.08 -6.71
CA ALA A 15 3.59 -3.35 -6.58
C ALA A 15 2.72 -4.34 -5.77
N PRO A 16 2.78 -5.66 -6.01
CA PRO A 16 1.94 -6.64 -5.30
C PRO A 16 2.02 -6.53 -3.77
N ALA A 17 3.19 -6.17 -3.23
CA ALA A 17 3.38 -5.92 -1.79
C ALA A 17 2.59 -4.69 -1.29
N ALA A 18 2.51 -3.62 -2.10
CA ALA A 18 1.70 -2.45 -1.78
C ALA A 18 0.20 -2.77 -1.85
N GLU A 19 -0.24 -3.61 -2.79
CA GLU A 19 -1.62 -4.08 -2.83
C GLU A 19 -1.98 -4.90 -1.58
N GLN A 20 -1.10 -5.82 -1.17
CA GLN A 20 -1.30 -6.64 0.02
C GLN A 20 -1.35 -5.80 1.31
N ALA A 21 -0.44 -4.83 1.49
CA ALA A 21 -0.49 -3.93 2.63
C ALA A 21 -1.78 -3.10 2.65
N ASN A 22 -2.24 -2.63 1.48
CA ASN A 22 -3.52 -1.92 1.36
C ASN A 22 -4.74 -2.78 1.73
N GLU A 23 -4.75 -4.06 1.35
CA GLU A 23 -5.83 -4.97 1.73
C GLU A 23 -5.87 -5.21 3.24
N ALA A 24 -4.70 -5.40 3.88
CA ALA A 24 -4.61 -5.53 5.33
C ALA A 24 -5.08 -4.26 6.05
N ILE A 25 -4.74 -3.08 5.53
CA ILE A 25 -5.23 -1.80 6.05
C ILE A 25 -6.76 -1.74 6.00
N ARG A 26 -7.37 -2.07 4.85
CA ARG A 26 -8.83 -2.05 4.69
C ARG A 26 -9.50 -3.03 5.64
N ALA A 27 -8.97 -4.24 5.75
CA ALA A 27 -9.50 -5.25 6.66
C ALA A 27 -9.44 -4.80 8.13
N LEU A 28 -8.36 -4.14 8.54
CA LEU A 28 -8.24 -3.57 9.88
C LEU A 28 -9.29 -2.48 10.12
N VAL A 29 -9.39 -1.50 9.21
CA VAL A 29 -10.35 -0.40 9.32
C VAL A 29 -11.80 -0.90 9.37
N ASP A 30 -12.14 -1.88 8.52
CA ASP A 30 -13.47 -2.48 8.49
C ASP A 30 -13.81 -3.24 9.79
N ALA A 31 -12.79 -3.84 10.44
CA ALA A 31 -12.96 -4.56 11.70
C ALA A 31 -13.06 -3.62 12.92
N THR A 32 -12.28 -2.54 12.95
CA THR A 32 -12.17 -1.63 14.11
C THR A 32 -13.33 -0.61 14.17
N GLY A 33 -13.82 -0.13 13.03
CA GLY A 33 -14.87 0.88 13.00
C GLY A 33 -14.41 2.24 13.57
N THR A 34 -15.17 2.80 14.52
CA THR A 34 -14.97 4.19 15.00
C THR A 34 -14.13 4.34 16.27
N ASP A 35 -13.97 3.30 17.07
CA ASP A 35 -13.23 3.35 18.34
C ASP A 35 -12.02 2.44 18.26
N TRP A 36 -10.84 3.04 18.38
CA TRP A 36 -9.57 2.38 18.08
C TRP A 36 -8.79 2.12 19.37
N SER A 37 -8.40 0.87 19.60
CA SER A 37 -7.44 0.56 20.65
C SER A 37 -6.03 1.03 20.28
N ALA A 38 -5.18 1.20 21.29
CA ALA A 38 -3.76 1.53 21.07
C ALA A 38 -3.03 0.47 20.23
N VAL A 39 -3.45 -0.80 20.31
CA VAL A 39 -2.87 -1.90 19.53
C VAL A 39 -3.26 -1.80 18.06
N GLU A 40 -4.54 -1.50 17.77
CA GLU A 40 -5.01 -1.32 16.39
C GLU A 40 -4.37 -0.10 15.74
N ALA A 41 -4.23 1.01 16.48
CA ALA A 41 -3.53 2.20 16.00
C ALA A 41 -2.07 1.89 15.65
N ALA A 42 -1.33 1.20 16.53
CA ALA A 42 0.05 0.79 16.26
C ALA A 42 0.15 -0.16 15.06
N THR A 43 -0.80 -1.08 14.91
CA THR A 43 -0.84 -2.00 13.76
C THR A 43 -1.06 -1.24 12.44
N TYR A 44 -1.97 -0.27 12.44
CA TYR A 44 -2.22 0.58 11.29
C TYR A 44 -1.00 1.43 10.90
N GLU A 45 -0.28 1.98 11.88
CA GLU A 45 0.97 2.71 11.62
C GLU A 45 2.03 1.83 10.94
N VAL A 46 2.20 0.59 11.40
CA VAL A 46 3.12 -0.37 10.77
C VAL A 46 2.70 -0.65 9.33
N LEU A 47 1.43 -0.96 9.10
CA LEU A 47 0.92 -1.24 7.75
C LEU A 47 1.09 -0.05 6.79
N LEU A 48 0.93 1.19 7.29
CA LEU A 48 1.18 2.40 6.49
C LEU A 48 2.65 2.54 6.11
N ILE A 49 3.58 2.19 7.01
CA ILE A 49 5.02 2.21 6.72
C ILE A 49 5.36 1.15 5.67
N GLU A 50 4.84 -0.06 5.81
CA GLU A 50 5.05 -1.15 4.85
C GLU A 50 4.50 -0.80 3.47
N TRP A 51 3.30 -0.23 3.41
CA TRP A 51 2.72 0.27 2.18
C TRP A 51 3.56 1.40 1.56
N ALA A 52 4.00 2.37 2.36
CA ALA A 52 4.85 3.47 1.91
C ALA A 52 6.21 2.98 1.41
N ALA A 53 6.77 1.91 1.98
CA ALA A 53 7.98 1.27 1.49
C ALA A 53 7.73 0.57 0.15
N ALA A 54 6.67 -0.23 0.05
CA ALA A 54 6.34 -1.00 -1.15
C ALA A 54 5.95 -0.12 -2.35
N THR A 55 5.38 1.07 -2.10
CA THR A 55 5.01 2.03 -3.17
C THR A 55 6.19 2.79 -3.75
N ARG A 56 7.31 2.90 -3.02
CA ARG A 56 8.52 3.57 -3.53
C ARG A 56 9.32 2.71 -4.51
N GLY A 57 8.90 1.45 -4.72
CA GLY A 57 9.66 0.44 -5.42
C GLY A 57 10.80 -0.07 -4.54
N ASP A 58 11.12 -1.35 -4.66
CA ASP A 58 12.34 -1.91 -4.07
C ASP A 58 13.51 -1.01 -4.52
N PRO A 59 14.28 -0.35 -3.62
CA PRO A 59 15.52 0.24 -4.04
C PRO A 59 16.39 -0.95 -4.43
N ASP A 60 16.53 -1.15 -5.74
CA ASP A 60 17.35 -2.16 -6.36
C ASP A 60 18.47 -2.62 -5.43
N ILE A 61 18.53 -3.93 -5.21
CA ILE A 61 19.76 -4.66 -4.88
C ILE A 61 20.93 -3.84 -5.42
N ILE A 62 21.71 -3.23 -4.53
CA ILE A 62 22.95 -2.56 -4.93
C ILE A 62 23.82 -3.69 -5.50
N GLU A 63 23.83 -3.82 -6.82
CA GLU A 63 24.73 -4.70 -7.55
C GLU A 63 26.13 -4.18 -7.25
N ALA A 64 26.82 -4.86 -6.34
CA ALA A 64 28.21 -4.59 -6.04
C ALA A 64 29.02 -4.95 -7.29
N ALA A 65 29.47 -3.92 -8.00
CA ALA A 65 30.38 -3.98 -9.14
C ALA A 65 31.79 -4.45 -8.74
#